data_AF-A0A7S1SBV4-F1
#
_entry.id   AF-A0A7S1SBV4-F1
#
_cell.length_a   1.000
_cell.length_b   1.000
_cell.length_c   1.000
_cell.angle_alpha   90.00
_cell.angle_beta   90.00
_cell.angle_gamma   90.00
#
_symmetry.space_group_name_H-M   'P 1'
#
loop_
_entity.id
_entity.type
_entity.pdbx_description
1 polymer ?
#
loop_
_entity_poly.entity_id
_entity_poly.type
_entity_poly.pdbx_seq_one_letter_code
_entity_poly.pdbx_strand_id
1 'polypeptide(L)'
;AVKHIHAAARSRAVARTGMNACSSRGHAVFQVSLEAGARLCVVDLAGRENEKTSGCSGHTLAELSYINKSLFHLTNCIQALAAAPTARSARSRVPFRDSKLTLLLSEYLRSARTFLVATASPAASGVEETLATLRLAQA
;
A
#
# COMPACT_ATOMS: atom_id res chain seq x y z
N ALA A 1 -8.92 -21.96 -0.12
CA ALA A 1 -8.22 -20.66 -0.30
C ALA A 1 -8.30 -20.13 -1.74
N VAL A 2 -7.70 -20.77 -2.74
CA VAL A 2 -7.60 -20.27 -4.13
C VAL A 2 -8.95 -19.87 -4.76
N LYS A 3 -9.99 -20.67 -4.57
CA LYS A 3 -11.35 -20.36 -5.07
C LYS A 3 -11.90 -19.03 -4.53
N HIS A 4 -11.66 -18.72 -3.25
CA HIS A 4 -12.09 -17.45 -2.65
C HIS A 4 -11.27 -16.28 -3.16
N ILE A 5 -9.97 -16.47 -3.40
CA ILE A 5 -9.11 -15.45 -4.01
C ILE A 5 -9.62 -15.11 -5.42
N HIS A 6 -9.91 -16.12 -6.25
CA HIS A 6 -10.44 -15.89 -7.60
C HIS A 6 -11.82 -15.22 -7.58
N ALA A 7 -12.69 -15.60 -6.64
CA ALA A 7 -14.00 -14.96 -6.48
C ALA A 7 -13.86 -13.49 -6.06
N ALA A 8 -13.01 -13.20 -5.08
CA ALA A 8 -12.75 -11.84 -4.61
C ALA A 8 -12.09 -10.97 -5.69
N ALA A 9 -11.17 -11.53 -6.48
CA ALA A 9 -10.52 -10.83 -7.58
C ALA A 9 -11.52 -10.36 -8.65
N ARG A 10 -12.57 -11.15 -8.93
CA ARG A 10 -13.64 -10.76 -9.86
C ARG A 10 -14.53 -9.64 -9.34
N SER A 11 -14.67 -9.51 -8.02
CA SER A 11 -15.45 -8.46 -7.39
C SER A 11 -14.65 -7.17 -7.15
N ARG A 12 -13.37 -7.14 -7.55
CA ARG A 12 -12.48 -6.01 -7.28
C ARG A 12 -12.81 -4.83 -8.21
N ALA A 13 -12.85 -3.62 -7.66
CA ALA A 13 -13.03 -2.40 -8.46
C ALA A 13 -11.78 -2.17 -9.34
N VAL A 14 -12.00 -2.14 -10.65
CA VAL A 14 -10.99 -1.82 -11.67
C VAL A 14 -11.49 -0.60 -12.43
N ALA A 15 -10.61 0.37 -12.66
CA ALA A 15 -10.90 1.49 -13.56
C ALA A 15 -9.75 1.72 -14.52
N ARG A 16 -10.09 2.29 -15.67
CA ARG A 16 -9.13 2.69 -16.68
C ARG A 16 -8.60 4.09 -16.36
N THR A 17 -7.28 4.25 -16.30
CA THR A 17 -6.63 5.56 -16.20
C THR A 17 -5.86 5.84 -17.49
N GLY A 18 -5.38 7.08 -17.68
CA GLY A 18 -4.53 7.41 -18.83
C GLY A 18 -3.22 6.62 -18.86
N MET A 19 -2.81 6.06 -17.70
CA MET A 19 -1.58 5.30 -17.55
C MET A 19 -1.78 3.78 -17.66
N ASN A 20 -2.93 3.23 -17.24
CA ASN A 20 -3.18 1.79 -17.23
C ASN A 20 -4.60 1.44 -17.67
N ALA A 21 -4.73 0.44 -18.57
CA ALA A 21 -6.01 -0.08 -19.04
C ALA A 21 -6.85 -0.71 -17.90
N CYS A 22 -6.16 -1.33 -16.93
CA CYS A 22 -6.73 -1.98 -15.75
C CYS A 22 -5.96 -1.54 -14.49
N SER A 23 -6.25 -0.36 -13.95
CA SER A 23 -5.72 0.06 -12.65
C SER A 23 -6.61 -0.52 -11.54
N SER A 24 -6.04 -1.24 -10.58
CA SER A 24 -6.77 -1.69 -9.38
C SER A 24 -7.01 -0.48 -8.49
N ARG A 25 -8.28 -0.12 -8.25
CA ARG A 25 -8.64 1.15 -7.59
C ARG A 25 -8.92 1.02 -6.09
N GLY A 26 -8.42 -0.05 -5.50
CA GLY A 26 -8.50 -0.31 -4.08
C GLY A 26 -7.45 -1.32 -3.62
N HIS A 27 -7.04 -1.20 -2.36
CA HIS A 27 -6.19 -2.19 -1.72
C HIS A 27 -7.01 -3.43 -1.37
N ALA A 28 -6.46 -4.62 -1.60
CA ALA A 28 -7.05 -5.88 -1.18
C ALA A 28 -6.22 -6.47 -0.04
N VAL A 29 -6.89 -6.88 1.04
CA VAL A 29 -6.26 -7.52 2.19
C VAL A 29 -6.85 -8.91 2.32
N PHE A 30 -5.99 -9.92 2.23
CA PHE A 30 -6.34 -11.32 2.38
C PHE A 30 -5.64 -11.89 3.61
N GLN A 31 -6.44 -12.28 4.60
CA GLN A 31 -5.94 -12.82 5.85
C GLN A 31 -6.37 -14.27 6.02
N VAL A 32 -5.43 -15.13 6.40
CA VAL A 32 -5.69 -16.54 6.72
C VAL A 32 -5.15 -16.81 8.12
N SER A 33 -6.00 -17.35 8.97
CA SER A 33 -5.58 -17.96 10.24
C SER A 33 -5.10 -19.38 9.96
N LEU A 34 -3.90 -19.69 10.43
CA LEU A 34 -3.25 -20.98 10.33
C LEU A 34 -3.35 -21.70 11.69
N GLU A 35 -2.89 -22.95 11.74
CA GLU A 35 -2.82 -23.72 12.98
C GLU A 35 -1.91 -23.05 14.02
N ALA A 36 -2.09 -23.44 15.29
CA ALA A 36 -1.34 -22.92 16.44
C ALA A 36 -1.39 -21.38 16.60
N GLY A 37 -2.42 -20.72 16.05
CA GLY A 37 -2.62 -19.28 16.18
C GLY A 37 -1.79 -18.42 15.23
N ALA A 38 -1.04 -19.01 14.29
CA ALA A 38 -0.31 -18.25 13.29
C ALA A 38 -1.27 -17.54 12.31
N ARG A 39 -0.88 -16.37 11.79
CA ARG A 39 -1.68 -15.60 10.82
C ARG A 39 -0.81 -15.20 9.64
N LEU A 40 -1.30 -15.49 8.43
CA LEU A 40 -0.74 -14.98 7.18
C LEU A 40 -1.60 -13.82 6.69
N CYS A 41 -0.97 -12.71 6.34
CA CYS A 41 -1.62 -11.57 5.70
C CYS A 41 -0.91 -11.28 4.38
N VAL A 42 -1.69 -11.26 3.30
CA VAL A 42 -1.24 -10.89 1.97
C VAL A 42 -2.01 -9.63 1.58
N VAL A 43 -1.27 -8.57 1.26
CA VAL A 43 -1.83 -7.27 0.90
C VAL A 43 -1.43 -6.95 -0.53
N ASP A 44 -2.44 -6.71 -1.37
CA ASP A 44 -2.27 -6.18 -2.71
C ASP A 44 -2.63 -4.70 -2.68
N LEU A 45 -1.64 -3.85 -2.89
CA LEU A 45 -1.80 -2.41 -2.84
C LEU A 45 -2.12 -1.87 -4.25
N ALA A 46 -3.12 -0.99 -4.33
CA ALA A 46 -3.33 -0.18 -5.52
C ALA A 46 -2.07 0.64 -5.86
N GLY A 47 -1.90 0.92 -7.15
CA GLY A 47 -0.76 1.71 -7.65
C GLY A 47 -0.85 3.17 -7.22
N ARG A 48 0.31 3.76 -6.89
CA ARG A 48 0.46 5.20 -6.80
C ARG A 48 0.50 5.78 -8.20
N GLU A 49 -0.32 6.80 -8.47
CA GLU A 49 -0.28 7.54 -9.74
C GLU A 49 -0.27 9.04 -9.43
N ASN A 50 0.49 9.81 -10.20
CA ASN A 50 0.49 11.26 -10.05
C ASN A 50 -0.80 11.85 -10.63
N GLU A 51 -1.52 12.61 -9.80
CA GLU A 51 -2.80 13.25 -10.16
C GLU A 51 -2.69 14.09 -11.44
N LYS A 52 -1.57 14.80 -11.62
CA LYS A 52 -1.35 15.70 -12.78
C LYS A 52 -1.15 14.95 -14.10
N THR A 53 -0.53 13.77 -14.07
CA THR A 53 -0.19 13.00 -15.27
C THR A 53 -1.17 11.86 -15.54
N SER A 54 -1.95 11.46 -14.54
CA SER A 54 -2.95 10.38 -14.65
C SER A 54 -4.12 10.68 -15.59
N GLY A 55 -4.40 11.97 -15.83
CA GLY A 55 -5.56 12.43 -16.58
C GLY A 55 -6.90 12.15 -15.89
N CYS A 56 -6.89 11.78 -14.60
CA CYS A 56 -8.11 11.53 -13.82
C CYS A 56 -8.84 12.83 -13.49
N SER A 57 -10.17 12.80 -13.54
CA SER A 57 -11.03 13.94 -13.17
C SER A 57 -12.25 13.48 -12.37
N GLY A 58 -12.94 14.44 -11.73
CA GLY A 58 -14.15 14.18 -10.97
C GLY A 58 -14.01 13.07 -9.92
N HIS A 59 -14.91 12.09 -9.96
CA HIS A 59 -14.92 10.95 -9.03
C HIS A 59 -13.63 10.12 -9.09
N THR A 60 -13.06 9.92 -10.27
CA THR A 60 -11.83 9.15 -10.46
C THR A 60 -10.63 9.87 -9.84
N LEU A 61 -10.61 11.22 -9.84
CA LEU A 61 -9.57 11.97 -9.15
C LEU A 61 -9.71 11.85 -7.62
N ALA A 62 -10.93 11.94 -7.09
CA ALA A 62 -11.17 11.77 -5.65
C ALA A 62 -10.71 10.38 -5.17
N GLU A 63 -11.02 9.33 -5.93
CA GLU A 63 -10.58 7.96 -5.64
C GLU A 63 -9.06 7.80 -5.73
N LEU A 64 -8.41 8.39 -6.74
CA LEU A 64 -6.94 8.41 -6.84
C LEU A 64 -6.31 9.10 -5.62
N SER A 65 -6.90 10.21 -5.18
CA SER A 65 -6.42 10.94 -4.01
C SER A 65 -6.50 10.08 -2.74
N TYR A 66 -7.59 9.31 -2.56
CA TYR A 66 -7.70 8.36 -1.44
C TYR A 66 -6.66 7.24 -1.50
N ILE A 67 -6.37 6.69 -2.68
CA ILE A 67 -5.31 5.68 -2.88
C ILE A 67 -3.94 6.27 -2.52
N ASN A 68 -3.62 7.45 -3.03
CA ASN A 68 -2.35 8.12 -2.74
C ASN A 68 -2.20 8.45 -1.25
N LYS A 69 -3.29 8.83 -0.59
CA LYS A 69 -3.31 9.14 0.85
C LYS A 69 -3.04 7.91 1.71
N SER A 70 -3.69 6.77 1.44
CA SER A 70 -3.43 5.53 2.19
C SER A 70 -1.99 5.04 2.00
N LEU A 71 -1.44 5.12 0.78
CA LEU A 71 -0.04 4.77 0.51
C LEU A 71 0.93 5.70 1.23
N PHE A 72 0.66 7.00 1.27
CA PHE A 72 1.47 7.97 2.00
C PHE A 72 1.53 7.66 3.50
N HIS A 73 0.38 7.41 4.14
CA HIS A 73 0.35 7.06 5.56
C HIS A 73 1.05 5.73 5.85
N LEU A 74 0.96 4.75 4.93
CA LEU A 74 1.70 3.49 5.03
C LEU A 74 3.22 3.73 5.00
N THR A 75 3.70 4.52 4.05
CA THR A 75 5.11 4.90 3.96
C THR A 75 5.61 5.57 5.24
N ASN A 76 4.85 6.53 5.78
CA ASN A 76 5.22 7.21 7.03
C ASN A 76 5.29 6.23 8.21
N CYS A 77 4.38 5.25 8.28
CA CYS A 77 4.43 4.24 9.34
C CYS A 77 5.69 3.37 9.22
N ILE A 78 6.03 2.92 8.02
CA ILE A 78 7.22 2.08 7.78
C ILE A 78 8.50 2.87 8.09
N GLN A 79 8.61 4.10 7.62
CA GLN A 79 9.77 4.98 7.92
C GLN A 79 9.91 5.26 9.42
N ALA A 80 8.80 5.52 10.12
CA ALA A 80 8.84 5.72 11.56
C ALA A 80 9.26 4.46 12.33
N LEU A 81 8.86 3.27 11.87
CA LEU A 81 9.32 1.99 12.45
C LEU A 81 10.81 1.76 12.22
N ALA A 82 11.31 2.07 11.02
CA ALA A 82 12.72 1.95 10.67
C ALA A 82 13.63 2.90 11.46
N ALA A 83 13.16 4.12 11.77
CA ALA A 83 13.91 5.12 12.54
C ALA A 83 13.88 4.89 14.06
N ALA A 84 12.94 4.09 14.58
CA ALA A 84 12.76 3.85 16.02
C ALA A 84 14.00 3.33 16.78
N PRO A 85 14.93 2.54 16.19
CA PRO A 85 16.14 2.09 16.89
C PRO A 85 17.22 3.18 17.07
N THR A 86 17.20 4.24 16.26
CA THR A 86 18.33 5.19 16.16
C THR A 86 18.06 6.54 16.83
N ALA A 87 16.80 6.88 17.10
CA ALA A 87 16.43 8.14 17.75
C ALA A 87 16.42 8.00 19.29
N ARG A 88 17.50 8.49 19.95
CA ARG A 88 17.56 8.63 21.43
C ARG A 88 16.60 9.67 22.01
N SER A 89 15.81 10.37 21.18
CA SER A 89 14.89 11.43 21.59
C SER A 89 13.47 11.07 21.18
N ALA A 90 12.64 10.81 22.19
CA ALA A 90 11.21 10.50 22.15
C ALA A 90 10.81 9.23 21.37
N ARG A 91 10.07 8.34 22.05
CA ARG A 91 9.21 7.32 21.42
C ARG A 91 8.17 8.00 20.53
N SER A 92 8.57 8.46 19.35
CA SER A 92 7.67 8.98 18.33
C SER A 92 6.63 7.90 18.06
N ARG A 93 5.37 8.20 18.38
CA ARG A 93 4.27 7.26 18.20
C ARG A 93 4.07 7.04 16.71
N VAL A 94 4.31 5.82 16.24
CA VAL A 94 4.06 5.44 14.84
C VAL A 94 2.59 5.74 14.48
N PRO A 95 2.32 6.49 13.39
CA PRO A 95 1.00 7.06 13.09
C PRO A 95 0.02 6.06 12.44
N PHE A 96 -0.14 4.87 13.04
CA PHE A 96 -1.04 3.84 12.52
C PHE A 96 -2.51 4.28 12.44
N ARG A 97 -2.91 5.34 13.14
CA ARG A 97 -4.31 5.81 13.16
C ARG A 97 -4.65 6.76 12.00
N ASP A 98 -3.66 7.21 11.24
CA ASP A 98 -3.88 8.21 10.18
C ASP A 98 -4.62 7.63 8.96
N SER A 99 -4.63 6.30 8.81
CA SER A 99 -5.43 5.63 7.78
C SER A 99 -6.01 4.32 8.28
N LYS A 100 -7.14 3.89 7.72
CA LYS A 100 -7.73 2.58 8.00
C LYS A 100 -6.79 1.44 7.60
N LEU A 101 -6.03 1.62 6.51
CA LEU A 101 -5.06 0.64 6.02
C LEU A 101 -3.94 0.43 7.06
N THR A 102 -3.31 1.52 7.52
CA THR A 102 -2.24 1.43 8.52
C THR A 102 -2.73 0.92 9.87
N LEU A 103 -3.98 1.22 10.24
CA LEU A 103 -4.58 0.68 11.47
C LEU A 103 -4.76 -0.84 11.36
N LEU A 104 -5.31 -1.31 10.24
CA LEU A 104 -5.51 -2.74 9.96
C LEU A 104 -4.19 -3.51 9.92
N LEU A 105 -3.14 -2.91 9.35
CA LEU A 105 -1.81 -3.54 9.21
C LEU A 105 -0.90 -3.36 10.43
N SER A 106 -1.35 -2.62 11.46
CA SER A 106 -0.50 -2.21 12.59
C SER A 106 0.11 -3.39 13.35
N GLU A 107 -0.61 -4.49 13.53
CA GLU A 107 -0.08 -5.70 14.17
C GLU A 107 1.02 -6.34 13.31
N TYR A 108 0.77 -6.50 12.01
CA TYR A 108 1.72 -7.10 11.07
C TYR A 108 3.01 -6.30 10.93
N LEU A 109 2.90 -4.98 10.82
CA LEU A 109 4.06 -4.09 10.68
C LEU A 109 4.91 -3.97 11.95
N ARG A 110 4.35 -4.27 13.14
CA ARG A 110 5.08 -4.14 14.41
C ARG A 110 5.75 -5.43 14.87
N SER A 111 5.09 -6.57 14.68
CA SER A 111 5.50 -7.83 15.33
C SER A 111 5.60 -9.03 14.40
N ALA A 112 5.06 -8.96 13.17
CA ALA A 112 5.18 -10.05 12.22
C ALA A 112 6.46 -9.94 11.38
N ARG A 113 6.93 -11.06 10.86
CA ARG A 113 7.89 -11.06 9.75
C ARG A 113 7.16 -10.54 8.52
N THR A 114 7.51 -9.33 8.11
CA THR A 114 6.87 -8.63 6.98
C THR A 114 7.86 -8.51 5.83
N PHE A 115 7.41 -8.84 4.62
CA PHE A 115 8.15 -8.66 3.39
C PHE A 115 7.40 -7.67 2.50
N LEU A 116 8.14 -6.77 1.87
CA LEU A 116 7.61 -5.83 0.88
C LEU A 116 8.09 -6.25 -0.52
N VAL A 117 7.16 -6.38 -1.45
CA VAL A 117 7.48 -6.57 -2.87
C VAL A 117 7.37 -5.21 -3.56
N ALA A 118 8.52 -4.63 -3.92
CA ALA A 118 8.59 -3.36 -4.61
C ALA A 118 8.47 -3.55 -6.12
N THR A 119 7.36 -3.14 -6.72
CA THR A 119 7.16 -3.16 -8.17
C THR A 119 7.57 -1.83 -8.78
N ALA A 120 8.58 -1.86 -9.65
CA ALA A 120 9.13 -0.69 -10.33
C ALA A 120 8.84 -0.73 -11.83
N SER A 121 8.60 0.43 -12.43
CA SER A 121 8.45 0.56 -13.88
C SER A 121 9.77 1.00 -14.52
N PRO A 122 10.23 0.36 -15.61
CA PRO A 122 11.39 0.84 -16.36
C PRO A 122 11.07 2.04 -17.27
N ALA A 123 9.80 2.41 -17.41
CA ALA A 123 9.39 3.49 -18.30
C ALA A 123 9.81 4.86 -17.76
N ALA A 124 10.33 5.73 -18.63
CA ALA A 124 10.72 7.10 -18.28
C ALA A 124 9.55 7.91 -17.69
N SER A 125 8.33 7.66 -18.14
CA SER A 125 7.12 8.30 -17.62
C SER A 125 6.75 7.90 -16.19
N GLY A 126 7.33 6.82 -15.66
CA GLY A 126 7.07 6.28 -14.32
C GLY A 126 8.24 6.41 -13.35
N VAL A 127 9.23 7.25 -13.67
CA VAL A 127 10.45 7.42 -12.85
C VAL A 127 10.10 7.97 -11.46
N GLU A 128 9.22 8.97 -11.37
CA GLU A 128 8.84 9.56 -10.08
C GLU A 128 8.11 8.56 -9.17
N GLU A 129 7.18 7.79 -9.73
CA GLU A 129 6.47 6.73 -9.03
C GLU A 129 7.41 5.61 -8.59
N THR A 130 8.34 5.22 -9.46
CA THR A 130 9.36 4.22 -9.16
C THR A 130 10.29 4.68 -8.04
N LEU A 131 10.76 5.93 -8.07
CA LEU A 131 11.57 6.50 -7.00
C LEU A 131 10.82 6.54 -5.66
N ALA A 132 9.52 6.86 -5.67
CA ALA A 132 8.70 6.82 -4.47
C ALA A 132 8.59 5.40 -3.89
N THR A 133 8.39 4.38 -4.74
CA THR A 133 8.37 2.97 -4.32
C THR A 133 9.73 2.51 -3.79
N LEU A 134 10.84 2.91 -4.41
CA LEU A 134 12.17 2.54 -3.95
C LEU A 134 12.54 3.22 -2.63
N ARG A 135 12.18 4.48 -2.43
CA ARG A 135 12.36 5.18 -1.14
C ARG A 135 11.59 4.52 0.00
N LEU A 136 10.42 3.96 -0.30
CA LEU A 136 9.68 3.13 0.65
C LEU A 136 10.44 1.84 0.97
N ALA A 137 10.95 1.14 -0.05
CA ALA A 137 11.63 -0.14 0.11
C ALA A 137 13.01 -0.04 0.80
N GLN A 138 13.62 1.15 0.79
CA GLN A 138 14.89 1.41 1.46
C GLN A 138 14.74 1.68 2.97
N ALA A 139 13.55 2.06 3.43
CA ALA A 139 13.29 2.39 4.83
C ALA A 139 13.48 1.18 5.75
#